data_AF-A0A9X2IUC0-F1
#
_entry.id   AF-A0A9X2IUC0-F1
#
_cell.length_a   1.000
_cell.length_b   1.000
_cell.length_c   1.000
_cell.angle_alpha   90.00
_cell.angle_beta   90.00
_cell.angle_gamma   90.00
#
_symmetry.space_group_name_H-M   'P 1'
#
loop_
_entity.id
_entity.type
_entity.pdbx_description
1 polymer ?
#
loop_
_entity_poly.entity_id
_entity_poly.type
_entity_poly.pdbx_seq_one_letter_code
_entity_poly.pdbx_strand_id
1 'polypeptide(L)'
;MKAVRVLAATVAVLVLSGCVAGPDAADGERPAVEIVPDAAVLDEATGTMRGPIDTYGLDPRERRLLDRASDLLIEDCVHRSGRELTLIDVLQYPPSTQWSLNYFGPWTTERAARTGLAPPADDRAEASRAEDEAMPADTYAAIMDCLDPEVMTEEAAVLEQRGPEESLVERGRSSSFHWASEDAVWQEALGRLQGCMGDRGYVYDASRSPYLPTITGEPDGEAGIRAALDHVECLGETGAAQTFVDVVAAYQVAFITENEGALVAEEKETRERVALAERVISEH
;
A
#
# COMPACT_ATOMS: atom_id res chain seq x y z
N MET A 1 -7.43 -15.90 -83.25
CA MET A 1 -6.11 -16.17 -82.61
C MET A 1 -5.56 -14.81 -82.18
N LYS A 2 -5.27 -14.46 -80.92
CA LYS A 2 -5.14 -15.14 -79.63
C LYS A 2 -5.68 -14.18 -78.55
N ALA A 3 -6.33 -14.74 -77.52
CA ALA A 3 -6.78 -14.02 -76.35
C ALA A 3 -5.59 -13.55 -75.50
N VAL A 4 -5.59 -12.29 -75.06
CA VAL A 4 -4.64 -11.76 -74.07
C VAL A 4 -5.36 -11.73 -72.74
N ARG A 5 -4.93 -12.61 -71.82
CA ARG A 5 -5.42 -12.69 -70.44
C ARG A 5 -4.74 -11.59 -69.62
N VAL A 6 -5.53 -10.70 -69.06
CA VAL A 6 -5.10 -9.73 -68.04
C VAL A 6 -5.02 -10.48 -66.71
N LEU A 7 -3.80 -10.66 -66.18
CA LEU A 7 -3.57 -11.17 -64.83
C LEU A 7 -3.73 -9.98 -63.87
N ALA A 8 -4.81 -9.97 -63.10
CA ALA A 8 -4.98 -9.04 -61.98
C ALA A 8 -4.13 -9.55 -60.80
N ALA A 9 -3.10 -8.80 -60.43
CA ALA A 9 -2.31 -9.06 -59.23
C ALA A 9 -3.05 -8.49 -58.01
N THR A 10 -3.58 -9.36 -57.18
CA THR A 10 -4.22 -9.04 -55.90
C THR A 10 -3.16 -8.65 -54.88
N VAL A 11 -3.14 -7.37 -54.49
CA VAL A 11 -2.31 -6.87 -53.38
C VAL A 11 -3.02 -7.26 -52.09
N ALA A 12 -2.48 -8.26 -51.39
CA ALA A 12 -2.90 -8.63 -50.05
C ALA A 12 -2.35 -7.60 -49.05
N VAL A 13 -3.23 -6.72 -48.56
CA VAL A 13 -2.94 -5.82 -47.43
C VAL A 13 -2.98 -6.66 -46.16
N LEU A 14 -1.80 -7.00 -45.62
CA LEU A 14 -1.65 -7.55 -44.27
C LEU A 14 -1.95 -6.43 -43.27
N VAL A 15 -3.16 -6.45 -42.73
CA VAL A 15 -3.54 -5.64 -41.57
C VAL A 15 -2.84 -6.24 -40.35
N LEU A 16 -1.77 -5.59 -39.91
CA LEU A 16 -1.19 -5.80 -38.58
C LEU A 16 -2.19 -5.22 -37.56
N SER A 17 -3.10 -6.05 -37.08
CA SER A 17 -3.88 -5.78 -35.87
C SER A 17 -2.94 -5.87 -34.67
N GLY A 18 -2.26 -4.76 -34.38
CA GLY A 18 -1.62 -4.56 -33.09
C GLY A 18 -2.72 -4.38 -32.04
N CYS A 19 -2.95 -5.41 -31.24
CA CYS A 19 -3.69 -5.27 -30.00
C CYS A 19 -2.88 -4.34 -29.09
N VAL A 20 -3.34 -3.09 -28.95
CA VAL A 20 -3.06 -2.29 -27.76
C VAL A 20 -3.78 -2.99 -26.61
N ALA A 21 -3.03 -3.71 -25.80
CA ALA A 21 -3.46 -4.10 -24.47
C ALA A 21 -3.44 -2.83 -23.62
N GLY A 22 -4.55 -2.56 -22.93
CA GLY A 22 -4.65 -1.54 -21.90
C GLY A 22 -3.84 -1.94 -20.66
N PRO A 23 -3.68 -1.03 -19.69
CA PRO A 23 -2.85 -1.26 -18.52
C PRO A 23 -3.59 -2.17 -17.52
N ASP A 24 -3.35 -3.47 -17.62
CA ASP A 24 -3.49 -4.38 -16.49
C ASP A 24 -2.11 -4.43 -15.79
N ALA A 25 -1.85 -3.47 -14.91
CA ALA A 25 -0.57 -3.29 -14.21
C ALA A 25 -0.31 -4.34 -13.10
N ALA A 26 -0.74 -5.58 -13.31
CA ALA A 26 -0.45 -6.74 -12.48
C ALA A 26 0.08 -7.96 -13.27
N ASP A 27 0.10 -7.90 -14.62
CA ASP A 27 0.37 -9.05 -15.50
C ASP A 27 1.87 -9.30 -15.80
N GLY A 28 2.70 -9.31 -14.76
CA GLY A 28 4.03 -9.91 -14.86
C GLY A 28 3.95 -11.42 -14.58
N GLU A 29 4.60 -12.26 -15.40
CA GLU A 29 4.74 -13.69 -15.09
C GLU A 29 5.41 -13.84 -13.72
N ARG A 30 4.76 -14.58 -12.80
CA ARG A 30 5.27 -14.78 -11.44
C ARG A 30 6.67 -15.42 -11.49
N PRO A 31 7.72 -14.77 -10.98
CA PRO A 31 9.07 -15.33 -11.05
C PRO A 31 9.20 -16.55 -10.13
N ALA A 32 10.10 -17.46 -10.47
CA ALA A 32 10.52 -18.52 -9.55
C ALA A 32 11.47 -17.93 -8.51
N VAL A 33 11.17 -18.10 -7.23
CA VAL A 33 11.95 -17.54 -6.12
C VAL A 33 12.37 -18.61 -5.13
N GLU A 34 13.50 -18.40 -4.48
CA GLU A 34 13.92 -19.16 -3.30
C GLU A 34 13.56 -18.35 -2.06
N ILE A 35 12.78 -18.94 -1.15
CA ILE A 35 12.39 -18.28 0.09
C ILE A 35 13.53 -18.42 1.09
N VAL A 36 14.10 -17.28 1.47
CA VAL A 36 15.16 -17.19 2.47
C VAL A 36 14.51 -16.81 3.81
N PRO A 37 14.69 -17.62 4.87
CA PRO A 37 14.20 -17.27 6.20
C PRO A 37 14.79 -15.96 6.72
N ASP A 38 13.99 -15.20 7.45
CA ASP A 38 14.36 -13.93 8.09
C ASP A 38 14.84 -12.84 7.10
N ALA A 39 14.38 -12.92 5.85
CA ALA A 39 14.70 -11.94 4.80
C ALA A 39 13.90 -10.64 4.95
N ALA A 40 12.72 -10.70 5.57
CA ALA A 40 12.00 -9.53 6.08
C ALA A 40 12.08 -9.46 7.60
N VAL A 41 12.14 -8.24 8.13
CA VAL A 41 12.22 -8.00 9.57
C VAL A 41 10.88 -7.52 10.09
N LEU A 42 10.30 -8.26 11.03
CA LEU A 42 9.18 -7.83 11.85
C LEU A 42 9.71 -7.08 13.08
N ASP A 43 9.26 -5.84 13.27
CA ASP A 43 9.52 -5.05 14.48
C ASP A 43 8.25 -5.02 15.34
N GLU A 44 8.18 -5.93 16.30
CA GLU A 44 7.03 -6.04 17.22
C GLU A 44 6.79 -4.77 18.05
N ALA A 45 7.86 -4.03 18.38
CA ALA A 45 7.75 -2.84 19.22
C ALA A 45 7.07 -1.69 18.48
N THR A 46 7.26 -1.62 17.15
CA THR A 46 6.63 -0.61 16.31
C THR A 46 5.43 -1.14 15.54
N GLY A 47 5.20 -2.46 15.52
CA GLY A 47 4.18 -3.10 14.70
C GLY A 47 4.44 -2.92 13.20
N THR A 48 5.71 -2.74 12.81
CA THR A 48 6.12 -2.53 11.42
C THR A 48 6.83 -3.75 10.83
N MET A 49 6.83 -3.83 9.51
CA MET A 49 7.61 -4.80 8.75
C MET A 49 8.53 -4.02 7.83
N ARG A 50 9.78 -4.50 7.67
CA ARG A 50 10.72 -3.98 6.68
C ARG A 50 11.12 -5.10 5.73
N GLY A 51 10.79 -4.90 4.46
CA GLY A 51 11.20 -5.77 3.35
C GLY A 51 12.35 -5.17 2.54
N PRO A 52 13.00 -5.97 1.67
CA PRO A 52 14.07 -5.51 0.80
C PRO A 52 13.75 -4.24 -0.01
N ILE A 53 12.51 -4.11 -0.51
CA ILE A 53 12.13 -2.99 -1.39
C ILE A 53 12.07 -1.65 -0.65
N ASP A 54 11.90 -1.66 0.67
CA ASP A 54 11.78 -0.45 1.48
C ASP A 54 13.06 0.39 1.50
N THR A 55 14.19 -0.19 1.07
CA THR A 55 15.47 0.52 0.90
C THR A 55 15.39 1.64 -0.15
N TYR A 56 14.47 1.54 -1.12
CA TYR A 56 14.38 2.48 -2.24
C TYR A 56 13.24 3.50 -2.11
N GLY A 57 12.32 3.28 -1.16
CA GLY A 57 11.14 4.11 -0.96
C GLY A 57 11.25 5.10 0.19
N LEU A 58 10.18 5.86 0.40
CA LEU A 58 10.03 6.71 1.58
C LEU A 58 9.94 5.85 2.84
N ASP A 59 10.69 6.23 3.87
CA ASP A 59 10.45 5.73 5.22
C ASP A 59 9.16 6.33 5.82
N PRO A 60 8.62 5.77 6.93
CA PRO A 60 7.38 6.26 7.51
C PRO A 60 7.41 7.73 7.96
N ARG A 61 8.57 8.27 8.31
CA ARG A 61 8.75 9.68 8.68
C ARG A 61 8.77 10.56 7.45
N GLU A 62 9.55 10.19 6.44
CA GLU A 62 9.62 10.90 5.16
C GLU A 62 8.25 11.00 4.50
N ARG A 63 7.45 9.93 4.55
CA ARG A 63 6.07 9.95 4.06
C ARG A 63 5.22 11.02 4.75
N ARG A 64 5.38 11.20 6.07
CA ARG A 64 4.65 12.25 6.81
C ARG A 64 5.16 13.66 6.52
N LEU A 65 6.45 13.81 6.18
CA LEU A 65 6.97 15.10 5.72
C LEU A 65 6.29 15.49 4.41
N LEU A 66 6.15 14.56 3.46
CA LEU A 66 5.43 14.81 2.21
C LEU A 66 3.96 15.13 2.47
N ASP A 67 3.27 14.33 3.30
CA ASP A 67 1.87 14.60 3.68
C ASP A 67 1.73 16.03 4.25
N ARG A 68 2.52 16.40 5.26
CA ARG A 68 2.39 17.73 5.90
C ARG A 68 2.75 18.87 4.95
N ALA A 69 3.78 18.69 4.12
CA ALA A 69 4.15 19.71 3.15
C ALA A 69 3.04 19.91 2.10
N SER A 70 2.41 18.82 1.65
CA SER A 70 1.24 18.88 0.77
C SER A 70 0.08 19.61 1.44
N ASP A 71 -0.24 19.27 2.69
CA ASP A 71 -1.30 19.90 3.48
C ASP A 71 -1.10 21.42 3.61
N LEU A 72 0.13 21.87 3.88
CA LEU A 72 0.47 23.30 3.96
C LEU A 72 0.20 24.03 2.64
N LEU A 73 0.57 23.43 1.50
CA LEU A 73 0.32 24.04 0.19
C LEU A 73 -1.19 24.08 -0.15
N ILE A 74 -1.96 23.08 0.31
CA ILE A 74 -3.43 23.07 0.19
C ILE A 74 -4.03 24.16 1.08
N GLU A 75 -3.61 24.28 2.33
CA GLU A 75 -4.01 25.37 3.25
C GLU A 75 -3.77 26.73 2.59
N ASP A 76 -2.57 26.97 2.04
CA ASP A 76 -2.23 28.20 1.34
C ASP A 76 -3.10 28.46 0.09
N CYS A 77 -3.43 27.41 -0.67
CA CYS A 77 -4.34 27.54 -1.80
C CYS A 77 -5.75 27.94 -1.35
N VAL A 78 -6.29 27.28 -0.32
CA VAL A 78 -7.62 27.56 0.21
C VAL A 78 -7.69 28.94 0.85
N HIS A 79 -6.65 29.37 1.58
CA HIS A 79 -6.52 30.73 2.12
C HIS A 79 -6.53 31.79 1.03
N ARG A 80 -5.86 31.56 -0.11
CA ARG A 80 -5.92 32.47 -1.26
C ARG A 80 -7.31 32.59 -1.87
N SER A 81 -8.17 31.59 -1.70
CA SER A 81 -9.59 31.64 -2.09
C SER A 81 -10.47 32.43 -1.11
N GLY A 82 -9.91 32.90 0.02
CA GLY A 82 -10.60 33.66 1.06
C GLY A 82 -11.32 32.80 2.10
N ARG A 83 -10.94 31.53 2.24
CA ARG A 83 -11.50 30.58 3.21
C ARG A 83 -10.45 30.18 4.23
N GLU A 84 -10.85 29.99 5.47
CA GLU A 84 -9.97 29.50 6.53
C GLU A 84 -9.87 27.97 6.43
N LEU A 85 -8.64 27.44 6.48
CA LEU A 85 -8.36 26.02 6.58
C LEU A 85 -7.14 25.80 7.46
N THR A 86 -7.23 24.89 8.40
CA THR A 86 -6.07 24.41 9.15
C THR A 86 -6.24 22.91 9.28
N LEU A 87 -5.38 22.17 8.58
CA LEU A 87 -5.38 20.73 8.62
C LEU A 87 -4.59 20.26 9.85
N ILE A 88 -4.90 19.07 10.35
CA ILE A 88 -4.15 18.47 11.45
C ILE A 88 -2.67 18.35 11.07
N ASP A 89 -1.81 18.64 12.04
CA ASP A 89 -0.37 18.44 11.85
C ASP A 89 -0.04 16.95 12.00
N VAL A 90 0.02 16.24 10.87
CA VAL A 90 0.31 14.80 10.81
C VAL A 90 1.67 14.44 11.44
N LEU A 91 2.58 15.40 11.64
CA LEU A 91 3.88 15.17 12.29
C LEU A 91 3.76 15.00 13.81
N GLN A 92 2.65 15.44 14.41
CA GLN A 92 2.39 15.29 15.85
C GLN A 92 1.94 13.89 16.23
N TYR A 93 1.62 13.06 15.23
CA TYR A 93 1.13 11.70 15.44
C TYR A 93 2.21 10.67 15.09
N PRO A 94 2.20 9.49 15.75
CA PRO A 94 3.06 8.39 15.35
C PRO A 94 2.76 7.96 13.89
N PRO A 95 3.75 7.42 13.16
CA PRO A 95 3.50 6.86 11.83
C PRO A 95 2.38 5.82 11.88
N SER A 96 1.45 5.90 10.92
CA SER A 96 0.41 4.88 10.82
C SER A 96 1.04 3.54 10.49
N THR A 97 0.58 2.51 11.19
CA THR A 97 0.94 1.11 10.92
C THR A 97 0.00 0.48 9.89
N GLN A 98 -0.95 1.23 9.31
CA GLN A 98 -1.92 0.67 8.35
C GLN A 98 -1.24 -0.08 7.19
N TRP A 99 -0.07 0.39 6.75
CA TRP A 99 0.69 -0.20 5.65
C TRP A 99 1.37 -1.53 6.02
N SER A 100 1.68 -1.76 7.30
CA SER A 100 2.21 -3.03 7.81
C SER A 100 1.11 -4.00 8.26
N LEU A 101 -0.12 -3.52 8.46
CA LEU A 101 -1.22 -4.27 9.09
C LEU A 101 -2.13 -5.04 8.12
N ASN A 102 -2.01 -4.80 6.81
CA ASN A 102 -2.95 -5.37 5.84
C ASN A 102 -2.58 -6.76 5.32
N TYR A 103 -1.39 -7.28 5.63
CA TYR A 103 -0.90 -8.51 5.02
C TYR A 103 -1.62 -9.77 5.54
N PHE A 104 -1.90 -9.83 6.85
CA PHE A 104 -2.49 -11.02 7.48
C PHE A 104 -3.21 -10.77 8.81
N GLY A 105 -3.50 -9.50 9.17
CA GLY A 105 -4.21 -9.17 10.42
C GLY A 105 -3.32 -8.64 11.55
N PRO A 106 -3.86 -8.49 12.77
CA PRO A 106 -3.09 -7.99 13.91
C PRO A 106 -2.06 -9.02 14.36
N TRP A 107 -0.78 -8.64 14.40
CA TRP A 107 0.31 -9.57 14.69
C TRP A 107 1.15 -9.21 15.92
N THR A 108 0.82 -8.11 16.60
CA THR A 108 1.42 -7.76 17.90
C THR A 108 0.35 -7.76 18.98
N THR A 109 0.73 -8.21 20.19
CA THR A 109 -0.18 -8.29 21.34
C THR A 109 -0.75 -6.93 21.72
N GLU A 110 0.08 -5.88 21.71
CA GLU A 110 -0.37 -4.52 22.04
C GLU A 110 -1.46 -4.04 21.08
N ARG A 111 -1.26 -4.25 19.77
CA ARG A 111 -2.22 -3.88 18.73
C ARG A 111 -3.51 -4.70 18.81
N ALA A 112 -3.42 -5.99 19.08
CA ALA A 112 -4.58 -6.85 19.29
C ALA A 112 -5.38 -6.43 20.54
N ALA A 113 -4.70 -6.07 21.63
CA ALA A 113 -5.34 -5.64 22.87
C ALA A 113 -6.07 -4.29 22.73
N ARG A 114 -5.53 -3.36 21.94
CA ARG A 114 -6.07 -1.99 21.83
C ARG A 114 -7.32 -1.92 20.96
N THR A 115 -7.34 -2.61 19.82
CA THR A 115 -8.40 -2.45 18.80
C THR A 115 -8.97 -3.77 18.28
N GLY A 116 -8.57 -4.91 18.87
CA GLY A 116 -9.04 -6.22 18.43
C GLY A 116 -8.82 -6.46 16.94
N LEU A 117 -9.85 -7.00 16.29
CA LEU A 117 -9.90 -7.25 14.85
C LEU A 117 -10.27 -6.02 14.03
N ALA A 118 -10.67 -4.91 14.66
CA ALA A 118 -10.89 -3.67 13.94
C ALA A 118 -9.57 -3.21 13.28
N PRO A 119 -9.63 -2.45 12.17
CA PRO A 119 -8.48 -1.70 11.67
C PRO A 119 -7.83 -0.87 12.78
N PRO A 120 -6.52 -0.54 12.68
CA PRO A 120 -5.89 0.31 13.67
C PRO A 120 -6.66 1.61 13.79
N ALA A 121 -7.25 1.87 14.95
CA ALA A 121 -7.57 3.23 15.37
C ALA A 121 -6.25 3.80 15.91
N ASP A 122 -5.58 4.62 15.10
CA ASP A 122 -4.50 5.48 15.57
C ASP A 122 -5.05 6.88 15.83
N ASP A 123 -4.42 7.62 16.74
CA ASP A 123 -4.85 8.95 17.14
C ASP A 123 -4.93 9.91 15.94
N ARG A 124 -4.11 9.67 14.90
CA ARG A 124 -4.18 10.40 13.63
C ARG A 124 -5.50 10.14 12.91
N ALA A 125 -5.90 8.89 12.74
CA ALA A 125 -7.15 8.52 12.06
C ALA A 125 -8.40 9.02 12.81
N GLU A 126 -8.37 9.09 14.14
CA GLU A 126 -9.43 9.75 14.90
C GLU A 126 -9.44 11.26 14.66
N ALA A 127 -8.28 11.91 14.71
CA ALA A 127 -8.16 13.34 14.45
C ALA A 127 -8.60 13.73 13.02
N SER A 128 -8.19 12.95 12.01
CA SER A 128 -8.63 13.15 10.61
C SER A 128 -10.14 13.01 10.47
N ARG A 129 -10.76 12.01 11.10
CA ARG A 129 -12.23 11.87 11.08
C ARG A 129 -12.94 13.05 11.73
N ALA A 130 -12.44 13.53 12.88
CA ALA A 130 -13.02 14.68 13.56
C ALA A 130 -12.88 15.98 12.73
N GLU A 131 -11.74 16.15 12.04
CA GLU A 131 -11.52 17.22 11.09
C GLU A 131 -12.50 17.16 9.92
N ASP A 132 -12.62 15.99 9.27
CA ASP A 132 -13.54 15.77 8.14
C ASP A 132 -15.00 16.06 8.54
N GLU A 133 -15.43 15.60 9.72
CA GLU A 133 -16.78 15.83 10.25
C GLU A 133 -17.06 17.30 10.57
N ALA A 134 -16.03 18.04 11.01
CA ALA A 134 -16.14 19.47 11.32
C ALA A 134 -16.01 20.36 10.08
N MET A 135 -15.52 19.83 8.95
CA MET A 135 -15.19 20.60 7.76
C MET A 135 -16.43 21.14 7.06
N PRO A 136 -16.54 22.46 6.85
CA PRO A 136 -17.63 23.04 6.06
C PRO A 136 -17.59 22.54 4.61
N ALA A 137 -18.76 22.22 4.05
CA ALA A 137 -18.85 21.67 2.68
C ALA A 137 -18.26 22.60 1.61
N ASP A 138 -18.31 23.92 1.81
CA ASP A 138 -17.71 24.91 0.91
C ASP A 138 -16.19 25.03 1.06
N THR A 139 -15.64 24.65 2.22
CA THR A 139 -14.20 24.50 2.45
C THR A 139 -13.70 23.23 1.80
N TYR A 140 -14.42 22.11 1.97
CA TYR A 140 -14.12 20.86 1.28
C TYR A 140 -14.11 21.02 -0.25
N ALA A 141 -15.11 21.72 -0.81
CA ALA A 141 -15.13 22.02 -2.24
C ALA A 141 -13.89 22.84 -2.69
N ALA A 142 -13.44 23.80 -1.89
CA ALA A 142 -12.24 24.57 -2.19
C ALA A 142 -10.96 23.73 -2.12
N ILE A 143 -10.87 22.75 -1.22
CA ILE A 143 -9.78 21.77 -1.21
C ILE A 143 -9.76 20.99 -2.53
N MET A 144 -10.92 20.49 -2.97
CA MET A 144 -11.02 19.75 -4.23
C MET A 144 -10.62 20.61 -5.44
N ASP A 145 -10.98 21.89 -5.46
CA ASP A 145 -10.54 22.84 -6.50
C ASP A 145 -9.01 23.04 -6.47
N CYS A 146 -8.39 23.04 -5.29
CA CYS A 146 -6.95 23.17 -5.11
C CYS A 146 -6.15 21.91 -5.50
N LEU A 147 -6.80 20.74 -5.49
CA LEU A 147 -6.26 19.47 -5.95
C LEU A 147 -6.46 19.25 -7.46
N ASP A 148 -7.16 20.15 -8.16
CA ASP A 148 -7.29 20.06 -9.61
C ASP A 148 -5.91 20.21 -10.28
N PRO A 149 -5.49 19.30 -11.18
CA PRO A 149 -4.17 19.37 -11.83
C PRO A 149 -3.92 20.67 -12.62
N GLU A 150 -4.97 21.38 -13.05
CA GLU A 150 -4.85 22.68 -13.73
C GLU A 150 -4.61 23.84 -12.75
N VAL A 151 -4.95 23.66 -11.47
CA VAL A 151 -4.83 24.65 -10.40
C VAL A 151 -3.60 24.40 -9.52
N MET A 152 -3.27 23.13 -9.31
CA MET A 152 -2.21 22.69 -8.43
C MET A 152 -0.84 23.25 -8.88
N THR A 153 -0.02 23.65 -7.90
CA THR A 153 1.35 24.10 -8.19
C THR A 153 2.26 22.92 -8.54
N GLU A 154 3.35 23.19 -9.26
CA GLU A 154 4.36 22.16 -9.54
C GLU A 154 4.93 21.56 -8.24
N GLU A 155 5.13 22.37 -7.20
CA GLU A 155 5.60 21.88 -5.90
C GLU A 155 4.59 20.95 -5.22
N ALA A 156 3.30 21.28 -5.26
CA ALA A 156 2.25 20.41 -4.71
C ALA A 156 2.16 19.08 -5.48
N ALA A 157 2.21 19.13 -6.82
CA ALA A 157 2.19 17.94 -7.66
C ALA A 157 3.37 16.98 -7.37
N VAL A 158 4.56 17.52 -7.06
CA VAL A 158 5.74 16.71 -6.72
C VAL A 158 5.60 16.03 -5.35
N LEU A 159 4.85 16.64 -4.43
CA LEU A 159 4.65 16.15 -3.06
C LEU A 159 3.53 15.10 -2.95
N GLU A 160 2.67 14.98 -3.96
CA GLU A 160 1.58 14.00 -3.96
C GLU A 160 2.07 12.55 -3.77
N GLN A 161 1.25 11.74 -3.09
CA GLN A 161 1.48 10.31 -2.95
C GLN A 161 1.34 9.62 -4.31
N ARG A 162 2.33 8.80 -4.68
CA ARG A 162 2.36 8.11 -5.97
C ARG A 162 1.79 6.71 -5.86
N GLY A 163 1.02 6.29 -6.86
CA GLY A 163 0.51 4.93 -6.97
C GLY A 163 1.45 3.98 -7.71
N PRO A 164 1.11 2.67 -7.81
CA PRO A 164 1.89 1.67 -8.57
C PRO A 164 2.14 2.00 -10.05
N GLU A 165 1.34 2.87 -10.64
CA GLU A 165 1.53 3.31 -12.03
C GLU A 165 2.66 4.32 -12.18
N GLU A 166 2.93 5.09 -11.12
CA GLU A 166 3.86 6.22 -11.10
C GLU A 166 5.14 5.94 -10.29
N SER A 167 5.08 4.96 -9.38
CA SER A 167 6.19 4.54 -8.52
C SER A 167 6.51 3.06 -8.73
N LEU A 168 7.76 2.77 -9.06
CA LEU A 168 8.25 1.40 -9.22
C LEU A 168 8.39 0.72 -7.86
N VAL A 169 8.67 1.48 -6.79
CA VAL A 169 8.63 0.98 -5.41
C VAL A 169 7.22 0.50 -5.05
N GLU A 170 6.19 1.31 -5.28
CA GLU A 170 4.80 0.93 -4.98
C GLU A 170 4.32 -0.23 -5.86
N ARG A 171 4.75 -0.26 -7.13
CA ARG A 171 4.52 -1.41 -8.01
C ARG A 171 5.14 -2.69 -7.46
N GLY A 172 6.42 -2.63 -7.09
CA GLY A 172 7.12 -3.78 -6.54
C GLY A 172 6.51 -4.27 -5.22
N ARG A 173 6.01 -3.37 -4.37
CA ARG A 173 5.23 -3.73 -3.17
C ARG A 173 3.94 -4.48 -3.53
N SER A 174 3.16 -3.92 -4.45
CA SER A 174 1.88 -4.50 -4.90
C SER A 174 2.06 -5.86 -5.59
N SER A 175 2.93 -5.93 -6.60
CA SER A 175 3.17 -7.16 -7.38
C SER A 175 3.79 -8.27 -6.52
N SER A 176 4.79 -7.96 -5.69
CA SER A 176 5.42 -8.97 -4.83
C SER A 176 4.45 -9.53 -3.80
N PHE A 177 3.57 -8.70 -3.25
CA PHE A 177 2.51 -9.17 -2.36
C PHE A 177 1.51 -10.08 -3.09
N HIS A 178 1.04 -9.66 -4.27
CA HIS A 178 0.13 -10.47 -5.07
C HIS A 178 0.71 -11.86 -5.35
N TRP A 179 1.94 -11.92 -5.88
CA TRP A 179 2.64 -13.18 -6.15
C TRP A 179 2.86 -14.02 -4.90
N ALA A 180 3.25 -13.40 -3.78
CA ALA A 180 3.45 -14.08 -2.51
C ALA A 180 2.17 -14.72 -1.99
N SER A 181 1.03 -14.00 -2.08
CA SER A 181 -0.25 -14.49 -1.59
C SER A 181 -0.75 -15.73 -2.33
N GLU A 182 -0.26 -15.98 -3.56
CA GLU A 182 -0.58 -17.16 -4.36
C GLU A 182 0.48 -18.27 -4.27
N ASP A 183 1.55 -18.06 -3.49
CA ASP A 183 2.61 -19.05 -3.31
C ASP A 183 2.16 -20.23 -2.44
N ALA A 184 2.62 -21.44 -2.77
CA ALA A 184 2.24 -22.64 -2.02
C ALA A 184 2.69 -22.59 -0.56
N VAL A 185 3.86 -21.99 -0.27
CA VAL A 185 4.37 -21.83 1.10
C VAL A 185 3.51 -20.87 1.90
N TRP A 186 3.05 -19.79 1.26
CA TRP A 186 2.08 -18.86 1.86
C TRP A 186 0.78 -19.59 2.19
N GLN A 187 0.21 -20.33 1.23
CA GLN A 187 -1.05 -21.06 1.42
C GLN A 187 -0.95 -22.13 2.52
N GLU A 188 0.20 -22.80 2.64
CA GLU A 188 0.45 -23.74 3.73
C GLU A 188 0.49 -23.05 5.09
N ALA A 189 1.20 -21.93 5.21
CA ALA A 189 1.26 -21.14 6.43
C ALA A 189 -0.13 -20.61 6.86
N LEU A 190 -0.92 -20.16 5.88
CA LEU A 190 -2.30 -19.74 6.09
C LEU A 190 -3.16 -20.89 6.62
N GLY A 191 -3.03 -22.10 6.05
CA GLY A 191 -3.72 -23.29 6.53
C GLY A 191 -3.36 -23.66 7.97
N ARG A 192 -2.08 -23.52 8.36
CA ARG A 192 -1.63 -23.74 9.75
C ARG A 192 -2.23 -22.73 10.72
N LEU A 193 -2.23 -21.44 10.36
CA LEU A 193 -2.86 -20.38 11.13
C LEU A 193 -4.36 -20.63 11.32
N GLN A 194 -5.08 -20.93 10.24
CA GLN A 194 -6.51 -21.23 10.28
C GLN A 194 -6.81 -22.48 11.11
N GLY A 195 -5.99 -23.53 11.02
CA GLY A 195 -6.12 -24.72 11.84
C GLY A 195 -5.97 -24.42 13.34
N CYS A 196 -4.93 -23.66 13.69
CA CYS A 196 -4.67 -23.21 15.06
C CYS A 196 -5.84 -22.39 15.65
N MET A 197 -6.41 -21.49 14.85
CA MET A 197 -7.59 -20.71 15.24
C MET A 197 -8.86 -21.56 15.30
N GLY A 198 -8.99 -22.54 14.40
CA GLY A 198 -10.08 -23.52 14.40
C GLY A 198 -10.11 -24.39 15.66
N ASP A 199 -8.96 -24.83 16.15
CA ASP A 199 -8.83 -25.57 17.41
C ASP A 199 -9.27 -24.74 18.63
N ARG A 200 -9.19 -23.41 18.53
CA ARG A 200 -9.71 -22.44 19.51
C ARG A 200 -11.20 -22.10 19.31
N GLY A 201 -11.85 -22.73 18.32
CA GLY A 201 -13.29 -22.58 18.06
C GLY A 201 -13.66 -21.45 17.10
N TYR A 202 -12.68 -20.82 16.45
CA TYR A 202 -12.94 -19.80 15.44
C TYR A 202 -13.30 -20.40 14.08
N VAL A 203 -14.10 -19.67 13.31
CA VAL A 203 -14.49 -20.03 11.95
C VAL A 203 -14.05 -18.95 10.97
N TYR A 204 -13.65 -19.35 9.78
CA TYR A 204 -13.23 -18.45 8.72
C TYR A 204 -14.30 -18.37 7.63
N ASP A 205 -14.44 -17.18 7.07
CA ASP A 205 -15.26 -16.93 5.88
C ASP A 205 -14.36 -16.32 4.81
N ALA A 206 -13.93 -17.14 3.86
CA ALA A 206 -13.04 -16.72 2.78
C ALA A 206 -13.66 -15.61 1.91
N SER A 207 -14.98 -15.43 1.92
CA SER A 207 -15.64 -14.32 1.21
C SER A 207 -15.46 -12.97 1.91
N ARG A 208 -15.08 -12.97 3.20
CA ARG A 208 -14.80 -11.77 3.99
C ARG A 208 -13.30 -11.53 4.11
N SER A 209 -12.59 -12.53 4.63
CA SER A 209 -11.15 -12.48 4.82
C SER A 209 -10.62 -13.90 5.00
N PRO A 210 -9.55 -14.29 4.28
CA PRO A 210 -8.88 -15.55 4.54
C PRO A 210 -8.03 -15.49 5.82
N TYR A 211 -7.69 -14.28 6.32
CA TYR A 211 -6.74 -14.10 7.42
C TYR A 211 -7.39 -13.90 8.79
N LEU A 212 -8.60 -13.31 8.82
CA LEU A 212 -9.30 -13.01 10.06
C LEU A 212 -10.49 -13.93 10.28
N PRO A 213 -10.72 -14.39 11.51
CA PRO A 213 -11.89 -15.20 11.82
C PRO A 213 -13.16 -14.34 11.78
N THR A 214 -14.30 -14.99 11.56
CA THR A 214 -15.61 -14.38 11.76
C THR A 214 -15.96 -14.41 13.24
N ILE A 215 -16.38 -13.26 13.76
CA ILE A 215 -16.85 -13.11 15.14
C ILE A 215 -18.30 -12.63 15.19
N THR A 216 -18.94 -12.83 16.34
CA THR A 216 -20.19 -12.17 16.69
C THR A 216 -19.91 -10.94 17.56
N GLY A 217 -20.46 -9.79 17.20
CA GLY A 217 -20.25 -8.51 17.88
C GLY A 217 -19.27 -7.59 17.15
N GLU A 218 -18.89 -6.50 17.82
CA GLU A 218 -18.02 -5.48 17.25
C GLU A 218 -16.55 -5.94 17.18
N PRO A 219 -15.82 -5.67 16.08
CA PRO A 219 -14.41 -6.05 15.91
C PRO A 219 -13.44 -5.48 16.96
N ASP A 220 -13.75 -4.35 17.57
CA ASP A 220 -12.99 -3.71 18.66
C ASP A 220 -13.57 -4.01 20.06
N GLY A 221 -14.67 -4.76 20.14
CA GLY A 221 -15.27 -5.20 21.39
C GLY A 221 -14.55 -6.39 22.02
N GLU A 222 -15.03 -6.86 23.18
CA GLU A 222 -14.41 -7.95 23.95
C GLU A 222 -14.18 -9.23 23.10
N ALA A 223 -15.16 -9.59 22.26
CA ALA A 223 -15.04 -10.75 21.38
C ALA A 223 -13.96 -10.57 20.31
N GLY A 224 -13.85 -9.37 19.73
CA GLY A 224 -12.83 -9.04 18.74
C GLY A 224 -11.43 -8.93 19.34
N ILE A 225 -11.30 -8.34 20.54
CA ILE A 225 -10.02 -8.29 21.28
C ILE A 225 -9.53 -9.71 21.59
N ARG A 226 -10.42 -10.58 22.09
CA ARG A 226 -10.07 -11.98 22.36
C ARG A 226 -9.62 -12.72 21.10
N ALA A 227 -10.38 -12.60 20.01
CA ALA A 227 -10.05 -13.21 18.74
C ALA A 227 -8.72 -12.71 18.15
N ALA A 228 -8.43 -11.41 18.30
CA ALA A 228 -7.16 -10.83 17.87
C ALA A 228 -5.98 -11.32 18.70
N LEU A 229 -6.14 -11.46 20.03
CA LEU A 229 -5.10 -12.00 20.90
C LEU A 229 -4.80 -13.47 20.58
N ASP A 230 -5.85 -14.28 20.40
CA ASP A 230 -5.70 -15.68 19.97
C ASP A 230 -5.06 -15.78 18.57
N HIS A 231 -5.38 -14.84 17.66
CA HIS A 231 -4.76 -14.76 16.34
C HIS A 231 -3.26 -14.48 16.44
N VAL A 232 -2.84 -13.51 17.27
CA VAL A 232 -1.41 -13.21 17.52
C VAL A 232 -0.70 -14.43 18.10
N GLU A 233 -1.33 -15.12 19.05
CA GLU A 233 -0.77 -16.34 19.64
C GLU A 233 -0.59 -17.42 18.57
N CYS A 234 -1.60 -17.65 17.72
CA CYS A 234 -1.51 -18.59 16.62
C CYS A 234 -0.45 -18.23 15.57
N LEU A 235 -0.29 -16.95 15.25
CA LEU A 235 0.79 -16.49 14.38
C LEU A 235 2.17 -16.86 14.96
N GLY A 236 2.34 -16.70 16.28
CA GLY A 236 3.55 -17.09 17.00
C GLY A 236 3.78 -18.61 17.04
N GLU A 237 2.75 -19.40 17.38
CA GLU A 237 2.83 -20.86 17.46
C GLU A 237 3.15 -21.52 16.11
N THR A 238 2.61 -20.96 15.03
CA THR A 238 2.73 -21.53 13.68
C THR A 238 3.88 -20.94 12.86
N GLY A 239 4.49 -19.85 13.33
CA GLY A 239 5.49 -19.07 12.58
C GLY A 239 4.92 -18.43 11.31
N ALA A 240 3.60 -18.31 11.18
CA ALA A 240 2.96 -17.88 9.94
C ALA A 240 3.29 -16.42 9.60
N ALA A 241 3.35 -15.52 10.59
CA ALA A 241 3.69 -14.11 10.37
C ALA A 241 5.05 -13.93 9.67
N GLN A 242 6.09 -14.60 10.19
CA GLN A 242 7.43 -14.55 9.58
C GLN A 242 7.44 -15.19 8.19
N THR A 243 6.76 -16.34 8.03
CA THR A 243 6.65 -17.03 6.74
C THR A 243 6.04 -16.12 5.67
N PHE A 244 4.97 -15.40 6.00
CA PHE A 244 4.31 -14.48 5.06
C PHE A 244 5.27 -13.40 4.57
N VAL A 245 5.97 -12.74 5.49
CA VAL A 245 6.86 -11.63 5.12
C VAL A 245 8.13 -12.11 4.40
N ASP A 246 8.63 -13.31 4.69
CA ASP A 246 9.77 -13.90 3.98
C ASP A 246 9.42 -14.28 2.54
N VAL A 247 8.21 -14.79 2.30
CA VAL A 247 7.74 -15.06 0.93
C VAL A 247 7.64 -13.74 0.14
N VAL A 248 7.08 -12.68 0.73
CA VAL A 248 7.05 -11.35 0.12
C VAL A 248 8.46 -10.84 -0.17
N ALA A 249 9.38 -10.98 0.78
CA ALA A 249 10.77 -10.55 0.61
C ALA A 249 11.46 -11.28 -0.56
N ALA A 250 11.22 -12.59 -0.72
CA ALA A 250 11.78 -13.36 -1.83
C ALA A 250 11.32 -12.82 -3.19
N TYR A 251 10.03 -12.47 -3.32
CA TYR A 251 9.50 -11.83 -4.52
C TYR A 251 10.02 -10.40 -4.72
N GLN A 252 10.18 -9.64 -3.64
CA GLN A 252 10.79 -8.31 -3.71
C GLN A 252 12.24 -8.38 -4.20
N VAL A 253 13.04 -9.36 -3.75
CA VAL A 253 14.42 -9.55 -4.23
C VAL A 253 14.46 -9.83 -5.74
N ALA A 254 13.56 -10.68 -6.24
CA ALA A 254 13.44 -10.93 -7.67
C ALA A 254 13.07 -9.64 -8.44
N PHE A 255 12.04 -8.93 -7.96
CA PHE A 255 11.61 -7.66 -8.55
C PHE A 255 12.74 -6.61 -8.56
N ILE A 256 13.48 -6.48 -7.46
CA ILE A 256 14.62 -5.56 -7.34
C ILE A 256 15.72 -5.95 -8.33
N THR A 257 16.03 -7.24 -8.47
CA THR A 257 17.07 -7.71 -9.40
C THR A 257 16.77 -7.30 -10.84
N GLU A 258 15.50 -7.33 -11.24
CA GLU A 258 15.07 -6.92 -12.58
C GLU A 258 15.04 -5.39 -12.77
N ASN A 259 14.89 -4.64 -11.68
CA ASN A 259 14.59 -3.20 -11.70
C ASN A 259 15.62 -2.30 -11.01
N GLU A 260 16.76 -2.85 -10.56
CA GLU A 260 17.70 -2.19 -9.64
C GLU A 260 18.10 -0.78 -10.11
N GLY A 261 18.48 -0.64 -11.39
CA GLY A 261 18.88 0.65 -11.94
C GLY A 261 17.77 1.70 -11.93
N ALA A 262 16.52 1.29 -12.16
CA ALA A 262 15.36 2.20 -12.12
C ALA A 262 14.96 2.53 -10.67
N LEU A 263 15.03 1.56 -9.75
CA LEU A 263 14.79 1.78 -8.33
C LEU A 263 15.80 2.74 -7.71
N VAL A 264 17.08 2.65 -8.07
CA VAL A 264 18.11 3.62 -7.64
C VAL A 264 17.83 5.03 -8.18
N ALA A 265 17.30 5.14 -9.39
CA ALA A 265 16.92 6.44 -9.95
C ALA A 265 15.72 7.04 -9.20
N GLU A 266 14.71 6.23 -8.88
CA GLU A 266 13.55 6.65 -8.09
C GLU A 266 13.91 7.00 -6.64
N GLU A 267 14.85 6.27 -6.03
CA GLU A 267 15.37 6.60 -4.69
C GLU A 267 15.95 8.03 -4.68
N LYS A 268 16.70 8.39 -5.73
CA LYS A 268 17.24 9.75 -5.86
C LYS A 268 16.13 10.80 -5.98
N GLU A 269 15.12 10.55 -6.81
CA GLU A 269 13.96 11.43 -6.95
C GLU A 269 13.21 11.58 -5.63
N THR A 270 13.05 10.48 -4.89
CA THR A 270 12.43 10.46 -3.57
C THR A 270 13.15 11.38 -2.59
N ARG A 271 14.50 11.38 -2.57
CA ARG A 271 15.28 12.31 -1.75
C ARG A 271 15.06 13.77 -2.14
N GLU A 272 14.90 14.07 -3.43
CA GLU A 272 14.60 15.43 -3.90
C GLU A 272 13.21 15.88 -3.45
N ARG A 273 12.22 14.98 -3.46
CA ARG A 273 10.86 15.22 -2.92
C ARG A 273 10.87 15.47 -1.42
N VAL A 274 11.64 14.70 -0.65
CA VAL A 274 11.80 14.92 0.81
C VAL A 274 12.44 16.28 1.09
N ALA A 275 13.49 16.66 0.35
CA ALA A 275 14.13 17.97 0.51
C ALA A 275 13.18 19.14 0.16
N LEU A 276 12.31 18.96 -0.84
CA LEU A 276 11.23 19.90 -1.12
C LEU A 276 10.25 19.98 0.05
N ALA A 277 9.81 18.85 0.58
CA ALA A 277 8.87 18.80 1.71
C ALA A 277 9.42 19.52 2.94
N GLU A 278 10.69 19.27 3.30
CA GLU A 278 11.36 19.94 4.41
C GLU A 278 11.45 21.46 4.20
N ARG A 279 11.71 21.90 2.96
CA ARG A 279 11.73 23.33 2.62
C ARG A 279 10.36 23.97 2.82
N VAL A 280 9.31 23.38 2.23
CA VAL A 280 7.93 23.87 2.37
C VAL A 280 7.56 23.99 3.84
N ILE A 281 7.79 22.95 4.64
CA ILE A 281 7.51 22.96 6.08
C ILE A 281 8.29 24.07 6.81
N SER A 282 9.53 24.37 6.41
CA SER A 282 10.34 25.41 7.06
C SER A 282 9.93 26.84 6.73
N GLU A 283 9.22 27.03 5.62
CA GLU A 283 8.79 28.35 5.12
C GLU A 283 7.40 28.77 5.65
N HIS A 284 6.66 27.83 6.26
CA HIS A 284 5.34 28.04 6.87
C HIS A 284 5.45 28.03 8.41
#